data_AF-A0A6B3BW78-F1
#
_entry.id   AF-A0A6B3BW78-F1
#
_cell.length_a   1.000
_cell.length_b   1.000
_cell.length_c   1.000
_cell.angle_alpha   90.00
_cell.angle_beta   90.00
_cell.angle_gamma   90.00
#
_symmetry.space_group_name_H-M   'P 1'
#
loop_
_entity.id
_entity.type
_entity.pdbx_description
1 polymer ?
#
loop_
_entity_poly.entity_id
_entity_poly.type
_entity_poly.pdbx_seq_one_letter_code
_entity_poly.pdbx_strand_id
1 'polypeptide(L)'
;MSRFRRAVGTALLVAAALAAGGCGSDTEPSAADTTSTVPEDVTGMESTAPADEADTHPEPAEAATGDDTSIEDFLAAAGIDDTLVNQLGEIGDANNYGLGEGIETSLEDRRGLATVQVTTCRNVTVGYRTWEGVQYSDEANGATEDQAAAMADFLRTEFCPHIAPLKGAPLPEQTLGGPSEDDLGGRGLASPLTWWDARYPRVSWSKACAAQTGMPIGDPVAYRLAKDEVACATVPSATSLEEHLISVDVVFSSLVDEDRARKAALALLPSDASATEPTEGTNPDWSYMEGGCLNTNFSTATMEGLMDGLEKDAEPSASALYYSDRATEDGAMGDYTGEVKQISLSTGANEPGVTGDLTC
;
A
#
# COMPACT_ATOMS: atom_id res chain seq x y z
N MET A 1 8.60 53.73 -5.56
CA MET A 1 9.07 53.60 -6.96
C MET A 1 9.41 52.14 -7.20
N SER A 2 8.90 51.57 -8.30
CA SER A 2 9.21 50.24 -8.90
C SER A 2 8.95 49.00 -8.04
N ARG A 3 7.84 48.25 -8.21
CA ARG A 3 7.55 47.26 -9.27
C ARG A 3 8.73 46.30 -9.54
N PHE A 4 8.54 45.03 -9.17
CA PHE A 4 8.89 43.90 -10.04
C PHE A 4 7.83 42.80 -9.89
N ARG A 5 7.07 42.62 -10.98
CA ARG A 5 6.29 41.41 -11.28
C ARG A 5 7.28 40.34 -11.75
N ARG A 6 7.10 39.09 -11.34
CA ARG A 6 7.50 37.94 -12.16
C ARG A 6 6.30 37.02 -12.30
N ALA A 7 5.84 36.95 -13.55
CA ALA A 7 5.07 35.86 -14.10
C ALA A 7 6.08 34.93 -14.80
N VAL A 8 6.00 33.64 -14.49
CA VAL A 8 6.45 32.49 -15.28
C VAL A 8 5.58 31.36 -14.72
N GLY A 9 4.74 30.64 -15.46
CA GLY A 9 4.80 30.23 -16.85
C GLY A 9 4.59 28.72 -16.84
N THR A 10 3.36 28.30 -16.55
CA THR A 10 2.92 26.90 -16.50
C THR A 10 3.05 26.29 -17.89
N ALA A 11 3.87 25.25 -18.03
CA ALA A 11 3.88 24.38 -19.18
C ALA A 11 3.33 23.02 -18.75
N LEU A 12 2.19 22.68 -19.36
CA LEU A 12 1.47 21.40 -19.31
C LEU A 12 2.10 20.41 -20.32
N LEU A 13 1.75 19.12 -20.18
CA LEU A 13 1.91 17.94 -21.09
C LEU A 13 2.93 16.91 -20.54
N VAL A 14 2.67 15.59 -20.43
CA VAL A 14 1.61 14.68 -20.92
C VAL A 14 1.56 13.41 -20.05
N ALA A 15 0.38 12.78 -20.03
CA ALA A 15 0.01 11.54 -19.35
C ALA A 15 0.57 10.23 -19.95
N ALA A 16 0.56 9.20 -19.10
CA ALA A 16 0.27 7.76 -19.30
C ALA A 16 1.06 6.91 -20.33
N ALA A 17 1.57 5.75 -19.89
CA ALA A 17 1.09 4.42 -20.32
C ALA A 17 1.91 3.26 -19.70
N LEU A 18 1.20 2.23 -19.25
CA LEU A 18 1.70 0.89 -18.97
C LEU A 18 1.77 0.04 -20.26
N ALA A 19 2.60 -1.02 -20.19
CA ALA A 19 2.64 -2.26 -20.97
C ALA A 19 3.65 -2.39 -22.16
N ALA A 20 4.68 -3.19 -21.87
CA ALA A 20 5.20 -4.35 -22.60
C ALA A 20 5.77 -4.24 -24.04
N GLY A 21 7.03 -4.68 -24.17
CA GLY A 21 7.47 -5.57 -25.26
C GLY A 21 8.54 -5.05 -26.24
N GLY A 22 9.69 -5.74 -26.25
CA GLY A 22 10.32 -6.16 -27.52
C GLY A 22 11.55 -5.39 -28.03
N CYS A 23 12.70 -6.07 -27.91
CA CYS A 23 13.99 -6.00 -28.62
C CYS A 23 14.19 -5.02 -29.81
N GLY A 24 15.36 -4.38 -29.83
CA GLY A 24 15.96 -3.82 -31.04
C GLY A 24 17.31 -3.15 -30.75
N SER A 25 18.39 -3.91 -30.88
CA SER A 25 19.78 -3.48 -30.79
C SER A 25 20.15 -2.49 -31.89
N ASP A 26 20.96 -1.48 -31.60
CA ASP A 26 21.90 -0.90 -32.57
C ASP A 26 23.15 -0.36 -31.85
N THR A 27 24.30 -0.83 -32.32
CA THR A 27 25.65 -0.66 -31.75
C THR A 27 26.47 0.33 -32.59
N GLU A 28 26.98 1.37 -31.91
CA GLU A 28 28.26 2.11 -32.06
C GLU A 28 28.72 2.68 -33.44
N PRO A 29 29.70 3.62 -33.43
CA PRO A 29 31.10 3.18 -33.43
C PRO A 29 31.99 3.97 -32.46
N SER A 30 32.65 3.27 -31.53
CA SER A 30 33.93 3.72 -30.97
C SER A 30 35.08 3.07 -31.73
N ALA A 31 36.07 3.88 -32.06
CA ALA A 31 37.22 3.50 -32.87
C ALA A 31 38.37 2.94 -32.04
N ALA A 32 39.11 2.05 -32.70
CA ALA A 32 40.54 1.78 -32.60
C ALA A 32 41.03 0.66 -31.67
N ASP A 33 41.52 -0.38 -32.37
CA ASP A 33 42.79 -1.09 -32.20
C ASP A 33 42.98 -2.06 -31.02
N THR A 34 43.08 -3.36 -31.31
CA THR A 34 44.38 -4.04 -31.58
C THR A 34 44.22 -5.59 -31.59
N THR A 35 44.34 -6.18 -32.79
CA THR A 35 45.06 -7.43 -33.18
C THR A 35 44.81 -8.82 -32.54
N SER A 36 44.56 -9.80 -33.44
CA SER A 36 44.87 -11.27 -33.42
C SER A 36 44.08 -12.17 -32.45
N THR A 37 43.56 -13.35 -32.81
CA THR A 37 44.11 -14.42 -33.69
C THR A 37 43.01 -15.41 -34.13
N VAL A 38 43.24 -16.07 -35.26
CA VAL A 38 42.40 -17.03 -36.03
C VAL A 38 42.13 -18.36 -35.28
N PRO A 39 41.02 -19.08 -35.57
CA PRO A 39 41.15 -20.34 -36.32
C PRO A 39 40.11 -20.52 -37.46
N GLU A 40 40.59 -21.08 -38.57
CA GLU A 40 39.81 -21.65 -39.69
C GLU A 40 39.32 -23.06 -39.32
N ASP A 41 38.07 -23.41 -39.68
CA ASP A 41 37.66 -24.59 -40.49
C ASP A 41 36.12 -24.73 -40.44
N VAL A 42 35.36 -24.53 -41.54
CA VAL A 42 34.90 -25.56 -42.52
C VAL A 42 33.92 -26.55 -41.84
N THR A 43 32.61 -26.62 -42.13
CA THR A 43 31.90 -26.91 -43.39
C THR A 43 30.39 -27.03 -43.09
N GLY A 44 29.52 -26.79 -44.08
CA GLY A 44 28.25 -27.54 -44.17
C GLY A 44 26.97 -26.74 -44.43
N MET A 45 26.71 -26.45 -45.70
CA MET A 45 25.37 -26.15 -46.25
C MET A 45 24.40 -27.32 -45.99
N GLU A 46 23.14 -27.04 -45.63
CA GLU A 46 22.02 -27.47 -46.47
C GLU A 46 20.72 -26.71 -46.17
N SER A 47 20.04 -26.40 -47.27
CA SER A 47 18.82 -25.65 -47.44
C SER A 47 17.65 -26.62 -47.57
N THR A 48 16.51 -26.35 -46.95
CA THR A 48 15.20 -26.69 -47.53
C THR A 48 14.07 -26.04 -46.73
N ALA A 49 13.42 -25.05 -47.33
CA ALA A 49 12.00 -24.79 -47.14
C ALA A 49 11.20 -25.68 -48.11
N PRO A 50 9.93 -25.98 -47.79
CA PRO A 50 8.90 -25.43 -48.65
C PRO A 50 7.69 -24.87 -47.88
N ALA A 51 6.93 -24.08 -48.63
CA ALA A 51 5.83 -23.21 -48.24
C ALA A 51 4.45 -23.89 -48.16
N ASP A 52 3.50 -23.10 -47.64
CA ASP A 52 2.04 -23.10 -47.81
C ASP A 52 1.21 -24.19 -47.13
N GLU A 53 0.46 -23.81 -46.09
CA GLU A 53 -0.99 -24.04 -46.00
C GLU A 53 -1.70 -22.86 -45.29
N ALA A 54 -2.98 -22.71 -45.64
CA ALA A 54 -3.84 -21.54 -45.54
C ALA A 54 -4.30 -21.15 -44.12
N ASP A 55 -4.43 -19.83 -43.94
CA ASP A 55 -5.65 -19.12 -43.53
C ASP A 55 -6.54 -19.80 -42.46
N THR A 56 -6.46 -19.33 -41.22
CA THR A 56 -7.62 -19.06 -40.36
C THR A 56 -7.19 -18.16 -39.20
N HIS A 57 -7.61 -16.90 -39.27
CA HIS A 57 -7.54 -15.92 -38.20
C HIS A 57 -8.42 -16.42 -37.03
N PRO A 58 -7.90 -16.65 -35.81
CA PRO A 58 -8.77 -16.74 -34.65
C PRO A 58 -9.24 -15.32 -34.32
N GLU A 59 -10.56 -15.11 -34.36
CA GLU A 59 -11.22 -14.00 -33.69
C GLU A 59 -10.68 -13.84 -32.25
N PRO A 60 -10.61 -12.61 -31.71
CA PRO A 60 -10.28 -12.43 -30.31
C PRO A 60 -11.35 -13.15 -29.50
N ALA A 61 -10.94 -14.13 -28.71
CA ALA A 61 -11.82 -14.75 -27.73
C ALA A 61 -12.42 -13.65 -26.85
N GLU A 62 -13.75 -13.62 -26.80
CA GLU A 62 -14.54 -12.80 -25.88
C GLU A 62 -13.93 -12.87 -24.48
N ALA A 63 -13.64 -11.70 -23.92
CA ALA A 63 -13.25 -11.57 -22.52
C ALA A 63 -14.31 -12.27 -21.67
N ALA A 64 -13.88 -13.26 -20.89
CA ALA A 64 -14.72 -13.86 -19.87
C ALA A 64 -15.13 -12.74 -18.88
N THR A 65 -16.40 -12.35 -18.93
CA THR A 65 -17.05 -11.56 -17.90
C THR A 65 -17.16 -12.45 -16.66
N GLY A 66 -16.16 -12.41 -15.79
CA GLY A 66 -16.32 -12.89 -14.43
C GLY A 66 -17.33 -11.98 -13.74
N ASP A 67 -18.44 -12.54 -13.25
CA ASP A 67 -19.43 -11.78 -12.51
C ASP A 67 -18.78 -11.10 -11.28
N ASP A 68 -18.78 -9.75 -11.26
CA ASP A 68 -18.28 -8.87 -10.19
C ASP A 68 -19.16 -8.89 -8.92
N THR A 69 -19.60 -10.07 -8.50
CA THR A 69 -20.40 -10.25 -7.27
C THR A 69 -19.67 -9.74 -6.01
N SER A 70 -18.35 -9.58 -6.05
CA SER A 70 -17.54 -9.14 -4.91
C SER A 70 -17.75 -7.67 -4.53
N ILE A 71 -17.87 -6.76 -5.50
CA ILE A 71 -18.07 -5.32 -5.25
C ILE A 71 -19.51 -5.07 -4.78
N GLU A 72 -20.48 -5.70 -5.45
CA GLU A 72 -21.89 -5.59 -5.06
C GLU A 72 -22.13 -6.12 -3.64
N ASP A 73 -21.57 -7.28 -3.30
CA ASP A 73 -21.68 -7.85 -1.96
C ASP A 73 -21.00 -6.97 -0.89
N PHE A 74 -19.85 -6.37 -1.21
CA PHE A 74 -19.17 -5.44 -0.31
C PHE A 74 -20.02 -4.19 -0.02
N LEU A 75 -20.55 -3.56 -1.07
CA LEU A 75 -21.38 -2.35 -0.94
C LEU A 75 -22.68 -2.67 -0.19
N ALA A 76 -23.34 -3.78 -0.51
CA ALA A 76 -24.53 -4.25 0.19
C ALA A 76 -24.25 -4.52 1.68
N ALA A 77 -23.12 -5.15 2.02
CA ALA A 77 -22.69 -5.37 3.40
C ALA A 77 -22.37 -4.06 4.14
N ALA A 78 -21.94 -3.01 3.41
CA ALA A 78 -21.76 -1.66 3.93
C ALA A 78 -23.08 -0.89 4.08
N GLY A 79 -24.22 -1.43 3.60
CA GLY A 79 -25.52 -0.76 3.62
C GLY A 79 -25.74 0.23 2.48
N ILE A 80 -24.93 0.15 1.41
CA ILE A 80 -24.99 1.02 0.25
C ILE A 80 -25.77 0.32 -0.87
N ASP A 81 -26.82 0.98 -1.36
CA ASP A 81 -27.63 0.50 -2.50
C ASP A 81 -27.29 1.24 -3.80
N ASP A 82 -27.77 0.72 -4.93
CA ASP A 82 -27.53 1.30 -6.26
C ASP A 82 -28.07 2.74 -6.38
N THR A 83 -29.04 3.16 -5.57
CA THR A 83 -29.55 4.54 -5.59
C THR A 83 -28.49 5.49 -5.05
N LEU A 84 -27.90 5.14 -3.91
CA LEU A 84 -26.85 5.94 -3.29
C LEU A 84 -25.55 5.91 -4.11
N VAL A 85 -25.23 4.78 -4.75
CA VAL A 85 -24.14 4.68 -5.74
C VAL A 85 -24.35 5.65 -6.90
N ASN A 86 -25.57 5.71 -7.45
CA ASN A 86 -25.86 6.62 -8.55
C ASN A 86 -25.78 8.09 -8.13
N GLN A 87 -26.26 8.44 -6.95
CA GLN A 87 -26.13 9.80 -6.41
C GLN A 87 -24.66 10.21 -6.23
N LEU A 88 -23.83 9.30 -5.69
CA LEU A 88 -22.39 9.54 -5.60
C LEU A 88 -21.76 9.71 -6.99
N GLY A 89 -22.15 8.87 -7.94
CA GLY A 89 -21.72 8.96 -9.33
C GLY A 89 -22.08 10.29 -9.99
N GLU A 90 -23.30 10.78 -9.81
CA GLU A 90 -23.74 12.09 -10.33
C GLU A 90 -22.92 13.24 -9.75
N ILE A 91 -22.60 13.20 -8.45
CA ILE A 91 -21.71 14.17 -7.81
C ILE A 91 -20.29 14.04 -8.37
N GLY A 92 -19.79 12.81 -8.57
CA GLY A 92 -18.49 12.55 -9.19
C GLY A 92 -18.39 13.10 -10.61
N ASP A 93 -19.39 12.83 -11.45
CA ASP A 93 -19.47 13.28 -12.84
C ASP A 93 -19.55 14.81 -12.92
N ALA A 94 -20.33 15.45 -12.03
CA ALA A 94 -20.46 16.90 -11.95
C ALA A 94 -19.18 17.60 -11.47
N ASN A 95 -18.34 16.91 -10.69
CA ASN A 95 -17.11 17.45 -10.12
C ASN A 95 -15.83 16.88 -10.76
N ASN A 96 -15.94 16.23 -11.93
CA ASN A 96 -14.80 15.74 -12.71
C ASN A 96 -14.00 14.60 -12.02
N TYR A 97 -14.64 13.78 -11.20
CA TYR A 97 -14.05 12.55 -10.62
C TYR A 97 -14.26 11.31 -11.51
N GLY A 98 -14.97 11.45 -12.64
CA GLY A 98 -15.19 10.40 -13.64
C GLY A 98 -14.24 10.50 -14.86
N LEU A 99 -14.73 10.15 -16.05
CA LEU A 99 -13.95 10.19 -17.31
C LEU A 99 -13.73 11.62 -17.87
N GLY A 100 -14.20 12.65 -17.16
CA GLY A 100 -14.18 14.05 -17.58
C GLY A 100 -15.48 14.78 -17.21
N GLU A 101 -15.45 16.11 -17.20
CA GLU A 101 -16.61 16.95 -16.84
C GLU A 101 -17.84 16.63 -17.71
N GLY A 102 -18.94 16.24 -17.06
CA GLY A 102 -20.21 15.97 -17.73
C GLY A 102 -20.28 14.69 -18.56
N ILE A 103 -19.28 13.81 -18.45
CA ILE A 103 -19.34 12.46 -19.02
C ILE A 103 -19.96 11.54 -17.96
N GLU A 104 -21.12 10.98 -18.28
CA GLU A 104 -21.81 10.04 -17.40
C GLU A 104 -20.99 8.74 -17.27
N THR A 105 -20.61 8.41 -16.04
CA THR A 105 -19.92 7.16 -15.72
C THR A 105 -20.87 5.97 -15.72
N SER A 106 -20.34 4.78 -16.04
CA SER A 106 -21.14 3.56 -15.97
C SER A 106 -21.46 3.21 -14.51
N LEU A 107 -22.50 2.39 -14.28
CA LEU A 107 -22.82 1.93 -12.92
C LEU A 107 -21.64 1.17 -12.28
N GLU A 108 -20.88 0.44 -13.08
CA GLU A 108 -19.69 -0.29 -12.64
C GLU A 108 -18.61 0.67 -12.11
N ASP A 109 -18.29 1.72 -12.88
CA ASP A 109 -17.34 2.76 -12.45
C ASP A 109 -17.79 3.44 -11.15
N ARG A 110 -19.10 3.72 -11.03
CA ARG A 110 -19.69 4.34 -9.84
C ARG A 110 -19.60 3.43 -8.61
N ARG A 111 -19.72 2.11 -8.78
CA ARG A 111 -19.52 1.14 -7.70
C ARG A 111 -18.06 1.06 -7.27
N GLY A 112 -17.13 1.18 -8.21
CA GLY A 112 -15.71 1.36 -7.90
C GLY A 112 -15.45 2.59 -7.03
N LEU A 113 -15.98 3.75 -7.42
CA LEU A 113 -15.91 4.98 -6.63
C LEU A 113 -16.56 4.81 -5.24
N ALA A 114 -17.76 4.23 -5.17
CA ALA A 114 -18.45 3.99 -3.91
C ALA A 114 -17.64 3.12 -2.94
N THR A 115 -16.91 2.13 -3.45
CA THR A 115 -16.05 1.26 -2.63
C THR A 115 -14.94 2.05 -1.95
N VAL A 116 -14.28 2.95 -2.70
CA VAL A 116 -13.27 3.87 -2.15
C VAL A 116 -13.88 4.77 -1.09
N GLN A 117 -15.05 5.34 -1.36
CA GLN A 117 -15.69 6.29 -0.45
C GLN A 117 -16.24 5.65 0.82
N VAL A 118 -16.64 4.36 0.77
CA VAL A 118 -16.95 3.60 2.00
C VAL A 118 -15.74 3.55 2.93
N THR A 119 -14.55 3.33 2.39
CA THR A 119 -13.29 3.34 3.15
C THR A 119 -13.00 4.73 3.71
N THR A 120 -13.12 5.79 2.90
CA THR A 120 -12.98 7.18 3.36
C THR A 120 -13.88 7.49 4.55
N CYS A 121 -15.17 7.17 4.45
CA CYS A 121 -16.13 7.41 5.52
C CYS A 121 -15.78 6.68 6.82
N ARG A 122 -15.36 5.42 6.72
CA ARG A 122 -14.96 4.64 7.89
C ARG A 122 -13.67 5.19 8.50
N ASN A 123 -12.70 5.59 7.68
CA ASN A 123 -11.45 6.25 8.11
C ASN A 123 -11.73 7.54 8.89
N VAL A 124 -12.61 8.39 8.37
CA VAL A 124 -13.02 9.62 9.07
C VAL A 124 -13.76 9.29 10.37
N THR A 125 -14.66 8.31 10.35
CA THR A 125 -15.45 7.91 11.53
C THR A 125 -14.58 7.42 12.69
N VAL A 126 -13.47 6.72 12.40
CA VAL A 126 -12.53 6.25 13.42
C VAL A 126 -11.45 7.27 13.76
N GLY A 127 -11.43 8.43 13.10
CA GLY A 127 -10.46 9.50 13.31
C GLY A 127 -9.11 9.28 12.62
N TYR A 128 -9.00 8.28 11.74
CA TYR A 128 -7.78 8.02 10.98
C TYR A 128 -7.51 9.14 9.96
N ARG A 129 -8.55 9.65 9.30
CA ARG A 129 -8.47 10.85 8.44
C ARG A 129 -9.39 11.96 8.94
N THR A 130 -9.08 13.19 8.55
CA THR A 130 -9.93 14.38 8.75
C THR A 130 -10.63 14.75 7.45
N TRP A 131 -11.71 15.55 7.51
CA TRP A 131 -12.37 16.03 6.30
C TRP A 131 -11.52 17.02 5.51
N GLU A 132 -10.69 17.78 6.22
CA GLU A 132 -9.67 18.66 5.65
C GLU A 132 -8.62 17.84 4.89
N GLY A 133 -8.19 16.71 5.45
CA GLY A 133 -7.26 15.79 4.77
C GLY A 133 -7.83 15.13 3.53
N VAL A 134 -9.12 14.75 3.56
CA VAL A 134 -9.82 14.22 2.38
C VAL A 134 -9.83 15.26 1.26
N GLN A 135 -10.22 16.51 1.55
CA GLN A 135 -10.22 17.58 0.54
C GLN A 135 -8.84 17.87 -0.02
N TYR A 136 -7.83 17.98 0.86
CA TYR A 136 -6.46 18.24 0.45
C TYR A 136 -5.93 17.13 -0.49
N SER A 137 -6.23 15.87 -0.16
CA SER A 137 -5.84 14.72 -0.98
C SER A 137 -6.50 14.75 -2.35
N ASP A 138 -7.78 15.13 -2.44
CA ASP A 138 -8.46 15.30 -3.72
C ASP A 138 -7.83 16.43 -4.56
N GLU A 139 -7.51 17.57 -3.94
CA GLU A 139 -6.82 18.68 -4.60
C GLU A 139 -5.42 18.26 -5.12
N ALA A 140 -4.65 17.55 -4.31
CA ALA A 140 -3.34 17.02 -4.68
C ALA A 140 -3.43 16.04 -5.86
N ASN A 141 -4.55 15.33 -6.01
CA ASN A 141 -4.86 14.44 -7.12
C ASN A 141 -5.49 15.15 -8.34
N GLY A 142 -5.56 16.49 -8.32
CA GLY A 142 -5.92 17.32 -9.48
C GLY A 142 -7.35 17.87 -9.46
N ALA A 143 -8.13 17.64 -8.42
CA ALA A 143 -9.39 18.35 -8.22
C ALA A 143 -9.15 19.83 -7.93
N THR A 144 -10.11 20.69 -8.27
CA THR A 144 -10.11 22.07 -7.75
C THR A 144 -10.59 22.10 -6.30
N GLU A 145 -10.26 23.15 -5.55
CA GLU A 145 -10.75 23.39 -4.18
C GLU A 145 -12.29 23.27 -4.10
N ASP A 146 -13.01 23.87 -5.07
CA ASP A 146 -14.49 23.80 -5.13
C ASP A 146 -15.00 22.36 -5.36
N GLN A 147 -14.32 21.58 -6.20
CA GLN A 147 -14.68 20.18 -6.49
C GLN A 147 -14.44 19.29 -5.27
N ALA A 148 -13.28 19.43 -4.62
CA ALA A 148 -12.92 18.70 -3.41
C ALA A 148 -13.89 19.03 -2.26
N ALA A 149 -14.21 20.30 -2.07
CA ALA A 149 -15.17 20.74 -1.05
C ALA A 149 -16.59 20.19 -1.32
N ALA A 150 -17.04 20.19 -2.58
CA ALA A 150 -18.34 19.65 -2.95
C ALA A 150 -18.44 18.14 -2.70
N MET A 151 -17.42 17.37 -3.09
CA MET A 151 -17.35 15.93 -2.84
C MET A 151 -17.33 15.64 -1.34
N ALA A 152 -16.45 16.31 -0.57
CA ALA A 152 -16.35 16.12 0.87
C ALA A 152 -17.66 16.48 1.60
N ASP A 153 -18.37 17.53 1.18
CA ASP A 153 -19.65 17.89 1.79
C ASP A 153 -20.74 16.85 1.52
N PHE A 154 -20.83 16.35 0.28
CA PHE A 154 -21.76 15.26 -0.06
C PHE A 154 -21.44 13.98 0.72
N LEU A 155 -20.17 13.58 0.78
CA LEU A 155 -19.74 12.42 1.55
C LEU A 155 -20.15 12.57 3.02
N ARG A 156 -19.88 13.73 3.61
CA ARG A 156 -20.17 14.02 5.01
C ARG A 156 -21.66 14.03 5.34
N THR A 157 -22.49 14.59 4.46
CA THR A 157 -23.89 14.91 4.77
C THR A 157 -24.87 13.87 4.25
N GLU A 158 -24.59 13.24 3.10
CA GLU A 158 -25.52 12.34 2.41
C GLU A 158 -24.99 10.90 2.34
N PHE A 159 -23.71 10.67 2.02
CA PHE A 159 -23.22 9.30 1.80
C PHE A 159 -22.82 8.56 3.09
N CYS A 160 -21.88 9.10 3.86
CA CYS A 160 -21.33 8.43 5.05
C CYS A 160 -22.37 8.06 6.14
N PRO A 161 -23.44 8.84 6.38
CA PRO A 161 -24.46 8.48 7.37
C PRO A 161 -25.18 7.16 7.11
N HIS A 162 -25.14 6.65 5.87
CA HIS A 162 -25.76 5.38 5.49
C HIS A 162 -24.86 4.16 5.71
N ILE A 163 -23.57 4.36 5.95
CA ILE A 163 -22.62 3.25 6.09
C ILE A 163 -22.80 2.54 7.42
N ALA A 164 -23.03 1.23 7.33
CA ALA A 164 -23.17 0.38 8.51
C ALA A 164 -21.87 0.36 9.35
N PRO A 165 -21.98 0.46 10.69
CA PRO A 165 -20.83 0.34 11.57
C PRO A 165 -20.27 -1.09 11.52
N LEU A 166 -18.95 -1.20 11.67
CA LEU A 166 -18.27 -2.49 11.66
C LEU A 166 -18.73 -3.36 12.84
N LYS A 167 -19.04 -4.63 12.55
CA LYS A 167 -19.34 -5.63 13.57
C LYS A 167 -18.03 -6.17 14.15
N GLY A 168 -17.69 -5.78 15.37
CA GLY A 168 -16.59 -6.40 16.13
C GLY A 168 -16.96 -7.82 16.56
N ALA A 169 -16.02 -8.76 16.47
CA ALA A 169 -16.15 -10.11 17.02
C ALA A 169 -15.59 -10.17 18.46
N PRO A 170 -16.25 -10.87 19.39
CA PRO A 170 -15.81 -10.95 20.78
C PRO A 170 -14.51 -11.75 20.94
N LEU A 171 -13.73 -11.37 21.96
CA LEU A 171 -12.36 -11.80 22.21
C LEU A 171 -12.31 -12.98 23.21
N PRO A 172 -11.53 -14.04 22.96
CA PRO A 172 -11.12 -14.97 24.01
C PRO A 172 -9.99 -14.38 24.88
N GLU A 173 -10.01 -14.65 26.18
CA GLU A 173 -8.89 -14.33 27.08
C GLU A 173 -7.69 -15.27 26.85
N GLN A 174 -6.48 -14.72 26.93
CA GLN A 174 -5.23 -15.47 26.73
C GLN A 174 -4.61 -16.03 28.01
N THR A 175 -3.98 -17.17 27.81
CA THR A 175 -2.67 -17.54 28.36
C THR A 175 -1.85 -18.06 27.18
N LEU A 176 -0.57 -17.69 26.98
CA LEU A 176 0.50 -18.52 26.38
C LEU A 176 1.83 -17.76 26.20
N GLY A 177 2.91 -18.55 26.04
CA GLY A 177 4.33 -18.16 26.06
C GLY A 177 4.88 -17.50 24.78
N GLY A 178 6.13 -17.04 24.88
CA GLY A 178 6.79 -16.18 23.88
C GLY A 178 7.05 -16.83 22.51
N PRO A 179 7.45 -16.03 21.50
CA PRO A 179 7.40 -16.47 20.11
C PRO A 179 8.53 -17.43 19.77
N SER A 180 8.23 -18.46 18.97
CA SER A 180 9.20 -19.39 18.37
C SER A 180 9.25 -19.18 16.86
N GLU A 181 10.43 -19.38 16.25
CA GLU A 181 10.61 -19.32 14.80
C GLU A 181 9.80 -20.41 14.07
N ASP A 182 9.50 -20.19 12.78
CA ASP A 182 9.00 -21.22 11.86
C ASP A 182 10.13 -22.11 11.33
N ASP A 183 9.76 -23.05 10.45
CA ASP A 183 10.70 -24.01 9.85
C ASP A 183 11.75 -23.34 8.95
N LEU A 184 11.53 -22.10 8.51
CA LEU A 184 12.45 -21.28 7.71
C LEU A 184 13.21 -20.25 8.56
N GLY A 185 13.03 -20.25 9.88
CA GLY A 185 13.64 -19.25 10.78
C GLY A 185 12.87 -17.93 10.86
N GLY A 186 11.73 -17.81 10.17
CA GLY A 186 10.84 -16.66 10.22
C GLY A 186 10.13 -16.54 11.56
N ARG A 187 9.83 -15.31 11.97
CA ARG A 187 9.18 -15.04 13.25
C ARG A 187 8.25 -13.84 13.12
N GLY A 188 7.11 -14.00 12.46
CA GLY A 188 6.11 -12.95 12.34
C GLY A 188 6.16 -12.29 10.97
N LEU A 189 6.91 -11.19 10.82
CA LEU A 189 7.09 -10.56 9.51
C LEU A 189 7.68 -11.59 8.53
N ALA A 190 7.14 -11.63 7.31
CA ALA A 190 7.43 -12.62 6.27
C ALA A 190 7.10 -14.10 6.62
N SER A 191 6.58 -14.39 7.81
CA SER A 191 6.02 -15.72 8.13
C SER A 191 4.60 -15.88 7.56
N PRO A 192 4.17 -17.12 7.27
CA PRO A 192 2.83 -17.38 6.75
C PRO A 192 1.74 -17.12 7.80
N LEU A 193 0.51 -16.83 7.38
CA LEU A 193 -0.65 -16.62 8.27
C LEU A 193 -0.88 -17.81 9.23
N THR A 194 -0.60 -19.03 8.79
CA THR A 194 -0.70 -20.24 9.64
C THR A 194 0.24 -20.20 10.85
N TRP A 195 1.40 -19.55 10.72
CA TRP A 195 2.32 -19.31 11.82
C TRP A 195 1.70 -18.37 12.86
N TRP A 196 1.09 -17.29 12.38
CA TRP A 196 0.40 -16.29 13.21
C TRP A 196 -0.78 -16.93 13.95
N ASP A 197 -1.61 -17.69 13.24
CA ASP A 197 -2.76 -18.40 13.79
C ASP A 197 -2.39 -19.40 14.89
N ALA A 198 -1.25 -20.09 14.72
CA ALA A 198 -0.78 -21.05 15.69
C ALA A 198 -0.23 -20.42 16.98
N ARG A 199 0.14 -19.12 16.95
CA ARG A 199 0.87 -18.45 18.03
C ARG A 199 0.07 -17.37 18.73
N TYR A 200 -0.71 -16.62 17.97
CA TYR A 200 -1.48 -15.49 18.45
C TYR A 200 -2.97 -15.70 18.16
N PRO A 201 -3.84 -15.40 19.13
CA PRO A 201 -5.27 -15.44 18.90
C PRO A 201 -5.65 -14.31 17.96
N ARG A 202 -6.40 -14.66 16.92
CA ARG A 202 -7.08 -13.67 16.11
C ARG A 202 -8.02 -12.85 16.97
N VAL A 203 -7.99 -11.55 16.73
CA VAL A 203 -8.94 -10.59 17.28
C VAL A 203 -9.68 -9.94 16.13
N SER A 204 -10.90 -9.45 16.37
CA SER A 204 -11.56 -8.61 15.36
C SER A 204 -10.72 -7.38 15.08
N TRP A 205 -10.75 -6.90 13.84
CA TRP A 205 -10.25 -5.57 13.49
C TRP A 205 -10.90 -4.53 14.40
N SER A 206 -10.15 -4.15 15.44
CA SER A 206 -10.72 -3.40 16.54
C SER A 206 -10.85 -1.94 16.15
N LYS A 207 -11.71 -1.19 16.84
CA LYS A 207 -11.71 0.27 16.71
C LYS A 207 -10.30 0.85 16.97
N ALA A 208 -9.48 0.20 17.78
CA ALA A 208 -8.09 0.61 18.02
C ALA A 208 -7.17 0.34 16.82
N CYS A 209 -7.30 -0.79 16.10
CA CYS A 209 -6.59 -0.99 14.83
C CYS A 209 -7.04 0.08 13.82
N ALA A 210 -8.36 0.18 13.58
CA ALA A 210 -8.89 1.10 12.59
C ALA A 210 -8.53 2.57 12.87
N ALA A 211 -8.54 3.00 14.13
CA ALA A 211 -8.18 4.37 14.51
C ALA A 211 -6.69 4.69 14.35
N GLN A 212 -5.82 3.70 14.10
CA GLN A 212 -4.37 3.88 14.05
C GLN A 212 -3.82 3.54 12.66
N THR A 213 -4.37 2.50 12.03
CA THR A 213 -3.88 1.97 10.75
C THR A 213 -4.86 2.21 9.61
N GLY A 214 -5.99 2.87 9.89
CA GLY A 214 -7.07 3.05 8.93
C GLY A 214 -7.84 1.77 8.67
N MET A 215 -8.71 1.87 7.66
CA MET A 215 -9.50 0.76 7.15
C MET A 215 -8.74 0.07 6.03
N PRO A 216 -8.45 -1.22 6.19
CA PRO A 216 -7.66 -1.94 5.21
C PRO A 216 -8.45 -2.17 3.92
N ILE A 217 -7.73 -2.09 2.80
CA ILE A 217 -8.22 -2.49 1.49
C ILE A 217 -7.77 -3.94 1.29
N GLY A 218 -8.68 -4.90 1.50
CA GLY A 218 -8.39 -6.34 1.41
C GLY A 218 -8.88 -7.10 2.63
N ASP A 219 -8.27 -8.25 2.90
CA ASP A 219 -8.64 -9.11 4.03
C ASP A 219 -7.91 -8.67 5.32
N PRO A 220 -8.59 -7.97 6.25
CA PRO A 220 -7.99 -7.59 7.52
C PRO A 220 -7.69 -8.81 8.38
N VAL A 221 -6.50 -8.83 8.96
CA VAL A 221 -6.16 -9.73 10.07
C VAL A 221 -5.63 -8.93 11.26
N ALA A 222 -6.01 -9.34 12.46
CA ALA A 222 -5.47 -8.76 13.67
C ALA A 222 -5.18 -9.84 14.71
N TYR A 223 -4.05 -9.71 15.39
CA TYR A 223 -3.52 -10.69 16.33
C TYR A 223 -3.15 -10.02 17.65
N ARG A 224 -3.54 -10.62 18.77
CA ARG A 224 -3.15 -10.11 20.09
C ARG A 224 -1.75 -10.60 20.47
N LEU A 225 -0.79 -9.67 20.53
CA LEU A 225 0.59 -9.97 20.90
C LEU A 225 0.77 -9.95 22.43
N ALA A 226 0.13 -8.98 23.08
CA ALA A 226 0.11 -8.84 24.54
C ALA A 226 -1.23 -8.24 25.01
N LYS A 227 -1.37 -8.01 26.33
CA LYS A 227 -2.61 -7.46 26.91
C LYS A 227 -3.01 -6.12 26.30
N ASP A 228 -2.02 -5.29 26.00
CA ASP A 228 -2.13 -3.92 25.51
C ASP A 228 -1.50 -3.70 24.13
N GLU A 229 -1.28 -4.78 23.37
CA GLU A 229 -0.57 -4.77 22.09
C GLU A 229 -1.28 -5.66 21.07
N VAL A 230 -1.55 -5.11 19.89
CA VAL A 230 -2.22 -5.80 18.78
C VAL A 230 -1.43 -5.58 17.50
N ALA A 231 -1.12 -6.65 16.79
CA ALA A 231 -0.69 -6.58 15.39
C ALA A 231 -1.92 -6.47 14.50
N CYS A 232 -1.95 -5.48 13.62
CA CYS A 232 -2.99 -5.24 12.63
C CYS A 232 -2.31 -5.30 11.26
N ALA A 233 -2.83 -6.09 10.32
CA ALA A 233 -2.25 -6.22 8.99
C ALA A 233 -3.33 -6.50 7.95
N THR A 234 -3.02 -6.17 6.70
CA THR A 234 -3.84 -6.56 5.55
C THR A 234 -3.12 -7.65 4.80
N VAL A 235 -3.83 -8.73 4.49
CA VAL A 235 -3.28 -9.77 3.63
C VAL A 235 -3.14 -9.20 2.21
N PRO A 236 -1.95 -9.21 1.60
CA PRO A 236 -1.77 -8.73 0.23
C PRO A 236 -2.64 -9.51 -0.75
N SER A 237 -3.22 -8.83 -1.74
CA SER A 237 -4.02 -9.48 -2.80
C SER A 237 -3.18 -10.15 -3.88
N ALA A 238 -1.86 -9.98 -3.87
CA ALA A 238 -0.96 -10.61 -4.82
C ALA A 238 -0.78 -12.09 -4.49
N THR A 239 -1.06 -12.99 -5.43
CA THR A 239 -1.12 -14.44 -5.19
C THR A 239 0.17 -15.09 -4.69
N SER A 240 1.33 -14.49 -4.95
CA SER A 240 2.60 -14.95 -4.36
C SER A 240 2.74 -14.60 -2.87
N LEU A 241 1.96 -13.64 -2.38
CA LEU A 241 2.03 -13.05 -1.04
C LEU A 241 0.74 -13.22 -0.22
N GLU A 242 -0.32 -13.78 -0.82
CA GLU A 242 -1.64 -14.01 -0.20
C GLU A 242 -1.57 -14.80 1.12
N GLU A 243 -0.49 -15.53 1.37
CA GLU A 243 -0.32 -16.30 2.61
C GLU A 243 0.64 -15.66 3.62
N HIS A 244 1.29 -14.53 3.31
CA HIS A 244 2.36 -13.95 4.13
C HIS A 244 2.09 -12.50 4.52
N LEU A 245 2.57 -12.10 5.70
CA LEU A 245 2.51 -10.71 6.15
C LEU A 245 3.84 -10.01 5.89
N ILE A 246 3.87 -9.17 4.86
CA ILE A 246 5.04 -8.35 4.48
C ILE A 246 5.04 -6.97 5.18
N SER A 247 3.92 -6.60 5.77
CA SER A 247 3.76 -5.39 6.58
C SER A 247 2.78 -5.67 7.72
N VAL A 248 3.11 -5.18 8.91
CA VAL A 248 2.32 -5.32 10.13
C VAL A 248 2.42 -4.04 10.93
N ASP A 249 1.28 -3.48 11.31
CA ASP A 249 1.22 -2.41 12.28
C ASP A 249 1.04 -2.96 13.69
N VAL A 250 1.96 -2.66 14.60
CA VAL A 250 1.82 -2.97 16.02
C VAL A 250 1.26 -1.76 16.76
N VAL A 251 0.05 -1.91 17.31
CA VAL A 251 -0.70 -0.85 17.98
C VAL A 251 -0.75 -1.08 19.48
N PHE A 252 -0.32 -0.07 20.26
CA PHE A 252 -0.37 -0.10 21.72
C PHE A 252 -1.62 0.60 22.26
N SER A 253 -2.22 0.04 23.32
CA SER A 253 -3.41 0.64 23.95
C SER A 253 -3.11 1.97 24.69
N SER A 254 -1.85 2.20 25.05
CA SER A 254 -1.31 3.46 25.61
C SER A 254 0.06 3.74 25.01
N LEU A 255 0.57 4.96 25.16
CA LEU A 255 1.96 5.28 24.86
C LEU A 255 2.91 4.35 25.64
N VAL A 256 4.01 3.95 24.98
CA VAL A 256 5.09 3.15 25.56
C VAL A 256 6.44 3.78 25.25
N ASP A 257 7.46 3.48 26.05
CA ASP A 257 8.83 3.92 25.74
C ASP A 257 9.42 3.19 24.52
N GLU A 258 10.45 3.78 23.90
CA GLU A 258 11.10 3.25 22.69
C GLU A 258 11.72 1.86 22.88
N ASP A 259 12.24 1.55 24.07
CA ASP A 259 12.87 0.24 24.34
C ASP A 259 11.82 -0.86 24.31
N ARG A 260 10.66 -0.60 24.92
CA ARG A 260 9.49 -1.48 24.84
C ARG A 260 9.01 -1.65 23.40
N ALA A 261 8.88 -0.55 22.64
CA ALA A 261 8.44 -0.61 21.25
C ALA A 261 9.42 -1.39 20.36
N ARG A 262 10.72 -1.14 20.50
CA ARG A 262 11.79 -1.85 19.78
C ARG A 262 11.79 -3.35 20.07
N LYS A 263 11.55 -3.74 21.33
CA LYS A 263 11.40 -5.16 21.71
C LYS A 263 10.19 -5.81 21.07
N ALA A 264 9.08 -5.09 20.92
CA ALA A 264 7.91 -5.57 20.18
C ALA A 264 8.24 -5.81 18.70
N ALA A 265 8.90 -4.84 18.04
CA ALA A 265 9.36 -5.00 16.66
C ALA A 265 10.30 -6.21 16.49
N LEU A 266 11.34 -6.31 17.32
CA LEU A 266 12.28 -7.45 17.31
C LEU A 266 11.62 -8.79 17.64
N ALA A 267 10.49 -8.80 18.36
CA ALA A 267 9.75 -10.02 18.63
C ALA A 267 9.01 -10.57 17.41
N LEU A 268 8.87 -9.76 16.36
CA LEU A 268 8.27 -10.06 15.07
C LEU A 268 9.30 -10.15 13.93
N LEU A 269 10.58 -10.27 14.28
CA LEU A 269 11.68 -10.48 13.34
C LEU A 269 12.46 -11.75 13.71
N PRO A 270 13.20 -12.35 12.75
CA PRO A 270 14.12 -13.45 13.02
C PRO A 270 15.05 -13.16 14.22
N SER A 271 15.44 -14.19 14.97
CA SER A 271 16.23 -14.00 16.20
C SER A 271 17.63 -13.43 16.00
N ASP A 272 18.15 -13.51 14.78
CA ASP A 272 19.43 -12.91 14.37
C ASP A 272 19.29 -11.45 13.91
N ALA A 273 18.07 -10.89 13.87
CA ALA A 273 17.84 -9.52 13.47
C ALA A 273 18.53 -8.52 14.40
N SER A 274 19.23 -7.57 13.79
CA SER A 274 19.93 -6.50 14.47
C SER A 274 19.48 -5.13 13.95
N ALA A 275 19.20 -4.22 14.87
CA ALA A 275 18.78 -2.86 14.55
C ALA A 275 19.98 -1.98 14.16
N THR A 276 19.80 -1.13 13.16
CA THR A 276 20.72 -0.03 12.85
C THR A 276 20.51 1.13 13.82
N GLU A 277 21.35 2.17 13.72
CA GLU A 277 21.07 3.43 14.41
C GLU A 277 19.73 4.01 13.93
N PRO A 278 18.85 4.46 14.84
CA PRO A 278 17.60 5.10 14.46
C PRO A 278 17.84 6.42 13.75
N THR A 279 16.95 6.76 12.81
CA THR A 279 16.98 8.03 12.07
C THR A 279 15.61 8.68 12.20
N GLU A 280 15.57 9.97 12.54
CA GLU A 280 14.31 10.72 12.56
C GLU A 280 13.84 11.00 11.12
N GLY A 281 12.54 10.81 10.88
CA GLY A 281 11.86 11.14 9.65
C GLY A 281 10.85 12.25 9.86
N THR A 282 10.48 12.90 8.75
CA THR A 282 9.41 13.90 8.72
C THR A 282 8.40 13.52 7.66
N ASN A 283 7.18 14.07 7.78
CA ASN A 283 6.22 13.96 6.71
C ASN A 283 6.78 14.56 5.41
N PRO A 284 6.38 14.03 4.25
CA PRO A 284 6.78 14.56 2.96
C PRO A 284 6.22 15.96 2.73
N ASP A 285 6.80 16.70 1.79
CA ASP A 285 6.44 18.10 1.47
C ASP A 285 5.01 18.26 0.93
N TRP A 286 4.46 17.19 0.38
CA TRP A 286 3.06 17.12 -0.03
C TRP A 286 2.10 16.80 1.13
N SER A 287 2.58 16.45 2.33
CA SER A 287 1.68 16.29 3.46
C SER A 287 1.18 17.66 3.95
N TYR A 288 -0.12 17.79 4.16
CA TYR A 288 -0.68 18.98 4.82
C TYR A 288 -0.46 18.98 6.34
N MET A 289 0.05 17.87 6.89
CA MET A 289 0.32 17.71 8.32
C MET A 289 1.80 17.90 8.61
N GLU A 290 2.09 18.69 9.64
CA GLU A 290 3.38 18.64 10.29
C GLU A 290 3.42 17.36 11.16
N GLY A 291 4.47 16.57 11.00
CA GLY A 291 4.63 15.35 11.76
C GLY A 291 5.98 14.68 11.50
N GLY A 292 6.29 13.74 12.39
CA GLY A 292 7.53 12.99 12.33
C GLY A 292 7.41 11.61 12.94
N CYS A 293 8.40 10.78 12.63
CA CYS A 293 8.51 9.40 13.05
C CYS A 293 9.97 9.10 13.36
N LEU A 294 10.20 7.98 14.07
CA LEU A 294 11.53 7.40 14.16
C LEU A 294 11.58 6.21 13.19
N ASN A 295 12.61 6.13 12.35
CA ASN A 295 12.89 4.95 11.55
C ASN A 295 13.98 4.11 12.20
N THR A 296 13.87 2.80 12.13
CA THR A 296 14.95 1.86 12.41
C THR A 296 14.94 0.76 11.37
N ASN A 297 16.04 0.62 10.63
CA ASN A 297 16.25 -0.51 9.75
C ASN A 297 16.81 -1.70 10.53
N PHE A 298 16.51 -2.90 10.06
CA PHE A 298 16.99 -4.15 10.62
C PHE A 298 17.69 -4.96 9.54
N SER A 299 18.82 -5.55 9.91
CA SER A 299 19.54 -6.52 9.09
C SER A 299 19.50 -7.89 9.74
N THR A 300 19.32 -8.92 8.93
CA THR A 300 19.29 -10.35 9.32
C THR A 300 19.72 -11.18 8.12
N ALA A 301 20.53 -12.21 8.34
CA ALA A 301 20.92 -13.13 7.28
C ALA A 301 19.78 -14.09 6.92
N THR A 302 18.86 -14.31 7.86
CA THR A 302 17.69 -15.18 7.69
C THR A 302 16.68 -14.60 6.70
N MET A 303 16.57 -13.27 6.60
CA MET A 303 15.58 -12.62 5.73
C MET A 303 15.83 -12.87 4.24
N GLU A 304 17.08 -13.08 3.81
CA GLU A 304 17.41 -13.46 2.43
C GLU A 304 16.69 -14.75 2.02
N GLY A 305 16.75 -15.78 2.89
CA GLY A 305 16.06 -17.04 2.64
C GLY A 305 14.53 -16.95 2.74
N LEU A 306 14.00 -16.04 3.57
CA LEU A 306 12.55 -15.81 3.68
C LEU A 306 12.00 -15.08 2.44
N MET A 307 12.74 -14.12 1.91
CA MET A 307 12.31 -13.29 0.78
C MET A 307 12.51 -13.96 -0.58
N ASP A 308 13.49 -14.87 -0.72
CA ASP A 308 13.76 -15.64 -1.95
C ASP A 308 12.53 -16.40 -2.50
N GLY A 309 11.54 -16.70 -1.64
CA GLY A 309 10.28 -17.34 -2.02
C GLY A 309 9.09 -16.41 -2.23
N LEU A 310 9.20 -15.14 -1.83
CA LEU A 310 8.09 -14.18 -1.77
C LEU A 310 8.11 -13.19 -2.93
N GLU A 311 9.28 -12.59 -3.19
CA GLU A 311 9.43 -11.59 -4.23
C GLU A 311 10.83 -11.65 -4.83
N LYS A 312 10.88 -11.67 -6.16
CA LYS A 312 12.13 -11.67 -6.89
C LYS A 312 12.81 -10.31 -6.70
N ASP A 313 14.05 -10.32 -6.24
CA ASP A 313 14.88 -9.12 -6.01
C ASP A 313 14.47 -8.29 -4.77
N ALA A 314 13.66 -8.84 -3.86
CA ALA A 314 13.37 -8.17 -2.60
C ALA A 314 14.61 -8.05 -1.71
N GLU A 315 14.81 -6.86 -1.13
CA GLU A 315 15.94 -6.64 -0.23
C GLU A 315 15.76 -7.44 1.06
N PRO A 316 16.81 -8.15 1.53
CA PRO A 316 16.76 -8.98 2.74
C PRO A 316 16.87 -8.13 4.01
N SER A 317 16.00 -7.15 4.14
CA SER A 317 15.97 -6.16 5.22
C SER A 317 14.55 -6.00 5.75
N ALA A 318 14.43 -5.32 6.88
CA ALA A 318 13.15 -4.87 7.40
C ALA A 318 13.31 -3.46 7.95
N SER A 319 12.21 -2.74 8.09
CA SER A 319 12.19 -1.40 8.67
C SER A 319 11.01 -1.26 9.62
N ALA A 320 11.22 -0.53 10.71
CA ALA A 320 10.17 -0.10 11.63
C ALA A 320 10.10 1.41 11.70
N LEU A 321 8.92 1.95 11.38
CA LEU A 321 8.55 3.34 11.64
C LEU A 321 7.78 3.43 12.95
N TYR A 322 8.27 4.22 13.91
CA TYR A 322 7.65 4.43 15.21
C TYR A 322 6.94 5.79 15.23
N TYR A 323 5.67 5.78 15.64
CA TYR A 323 4.81 6.96 15.69
C TYR A 323 4.32 7.23 17.12
N SER A 324 4.34 8.50 17.56
CA SER A 324 3.80 8.90 18.88
C SER A 324 2.28 8.87 18.95
N ASP A 325 1.59 9.11 17.84
CA ASP A 325 0.14 8.92 17.75
C ASP A 325 -0.15 7.79 16.77
N ARG A 326 -0.09 8.07 15.47
CA ARG A 326 -0.37 7.08 14.43
C ARG A 326 0.24 7.46 13.09
N ALA A 327 0.37 6.47 12.21
CA ALA A 327 0.53 6.70 10.78
C ALA A 327 -0.83 7.04 10.16
N THR A 328 -0.83 7.77 9.05
CA THR A 328 -2.01 7.99 8.21
C THR A 328 -1.63 7.91 6.74
N GLU A 329 -2.61 7.94 5.83
CA GLU A 329 -2.35 8.06 4.38
C GLU A 329 -1.61 9.36 4.02
N ASP A 330 -1.69 10.36 4.89
CA ASP A 330 -1.10 11.67 4.69
C ASP A 330 0.20 11.85 5.50
N GLY A 331 0.77 10.78 6.07
CA GLY A 331 1.99 10.78 6.90
C GLY A 331 1.72 10.61 8.40
N ALA A 332 2.71 10.92 9.24
CA ALA A 332 2.63 10.87 10.69
C ALA A 332 1.66 11.92 11.26
N MET A 333 0.81 11.50 12.19
CA MET A 333 -0.04 12.41 12.97
C MET A 333 0.75 13.06 14.10
N GLY A 334 1.32 14.24 13.85
CA GLY A 334 2.08 15.02 14.83
C GLY A 334 3.53 14.57 15.02
N ASP A 335 4.24 15.28 15.89
CA ASP A 335 5.68 15.09 16.10
C ASP A 335 6.02 13.76 16.79
N TYR A 336 7.21 13.25 16.50
CA TYR A 336 7.80 12.17 17.29
C TYR A 336 8.26 12.69 18.66
N THR A 337 7.89 11.99 19.74
CA THR A 337 8.06 12.47 21.13
C THR A 337 8.98 11.59 21.98
N GLY A 338 9.47 10.47 21.42
CA GLY A 338 10.20 9.44 22.16
C GLY A 338 9.30 8.45 22.92
N GLU A 339 7.98 8.64 22.84
CA GLU A 339 6.99 7.62 23.23
C GLU A 339 6.27 7.12 21.96
N VAL A 340 5.92 5.84 21.96
CA VAL A 340 5.39 5.13 20.79
C VAL A 340 3.99 4.63 21.06
N LYS A 341 3.11 4.83 20.09
CA LYS A 341 1.74 4.35 20.09
C LYS A 341 1.48 3.35 18.97
N GLN A 342 2.15 3.52 17.83
CA GLN A 342 2.12 2.61 16.69
C GLN A 342 3.53 2.35 16.17
N ILE A 343 3.78 1.13 15.71
CA ILE A 343 4.93 0.74 14.90
C ILE A 343 4.39 0.26 13.57
N SER A 344 4.86 0.80 12.45
CA SER A 344 4.66 0.19 11.14
C SER A 344 5.91 -0.62 10.79
N LEU A 345 5.81 -1.94 10.79
CA LEU A 345 6.91 -2.87 10.54
C LEU A 345 6.73 -3.49 9.16
N SER A 346 7.71 -3.34 8.27
CA SER A 346 7.63 -3.84 6.89
C SER A 346 8.93 -4.52 6.45
N THR A 347 8.84 -5.39 5.44
CA THR A 347 10.00 -5.92 4.73
C THR A 347 10.61 -4.83 3.85
N GLY A 348 11.93 -4.89 3.65
CA GLY A 348 12.70 -3.85 2.95
C GLY A 348 13.23 -2.78 3.91
N ALA A 349 14.26 -2.05 3.44
CA ALA A 349 14.82 -0.93 4.17
C ALA A 349 14.03 0.34 3.84
N ASN A 350 13.82 1.19 4.84
CA ASN A 350 13.37 2.54 4.61
C ASN A 350 14.61 3.45 4.56
N GLU A 351 15.08 3.72 3.35
CA GLU A 351 16.25 4.58 3.12
C GLU A 351 15.82 6.03 2.84
N PRO A 352 16.62 7.02 3.26
CA PRO A 352 16.39 8.40 2.88
C PRO A 352 16.32 8.57 1.35
N GLY A 353 15.42 9.43 0.90
CA GLY A 353 15.32 9.75 -0.53
C GLY A 353 16.56 10.46 -1.07
N VAL A 354 16.55 10.78 -2.37
CA VAL A 354 17.66 11.49 -3.03
C VAL A 354 18.00 12.86 -2.42
N THR A 355 17.05 13.47 -1.70
CA THR A 355 17.25 14.73 -0.98
C THR A 355 17.88 14.53 0.40
N GLY A 356 18.00 13.29 0.87
CA GLY A 356 18.48 12.93 2.20
C GLY A 356 17.39 12.91 3.27
N ASP A 357 16.15 13.21 2.91
CA ASP A 357 15.02 13.20 3.84
C ASP A 357 14.44 11.79 3.94
N LEU A 358 14.19 11.34 5.17
CA LEU A 358 13.46 10.11 5.43
C LEU A 358 11.99 10.44 5.62
N THR A 359 11.13 9.82 4.80
CA THR A 359 9.69 10.04 4.86
C THR A 359 9.03 9.11 5.85
N CYS A 360 8.16 9.71 6.66
CA CYS A 360 7.05 9.05 7.31
C CYS A 360 5.85 8.97 6.35
#